data_AF-A0A2W4MGJ6-F1
#
_entry.id   AF-A0A2W4MGJ6-F1
#
_cell.length_a   1.000
_cell.length_b   1.000
_cell.length_c   1.000
_cell.angle_alpha   90.00
_cell.angle_beta   90.00
_cell.angle_gamma   90.00
#
_symmetry.space_group_name_H-M   'P 1'
#
loop_
_entity.id
_entity.type
_entity.pdbx_description
1 polymer ?
#
loop_
_entity_poly.entity_id
_entity_poly.type
_entity_poly.pdbx_seq_one_letter_code
_entity_poly.pdbx_strand_id
1 'polypeptide(L)'
;MYIGALLALGRITPERVDRDPQLRDLIDVVPFGLPDQPPVKRAPALRGVIPEIGERDPLLLWTGGLWDWLDPQTLVEAMPAVAERRPDVRLVFLAGRHPGDVPEMRAADEARRLAAECGLLGRNIFFFEEWVPYERRADALLEADIAVSLHRAHLETAYAAVRSRFLDHLWAGLPSVVSAGDAAADLVERHRLGRVVAPGDADGVAVAICALLEDEEERRECGRRARTLGDDLTWERTLAPLARFCRRPSVAGDRRRSTATMPESTSRTSAGAPAEPDTAPPAFMEKVGALHQLWRVQPQELTSALPLLGQAKQAANSLTRWYVAPIVEQQNAFNAATVHALQAIADALAQLVGEQPALRQQLADIEQHLRDIDEAQTAIARKLSALDRV
;
A
#
# COMPACT_ATOMS: atom_id res chain seq x y z
N MET A 1 -9.92 4.14 6.28
CA MET A 1 -10.37 4.55 4.93
C MET A 1 -11.54 3.71 4.41
N TYR A 2 -11.47 2.37 4.40
CA TYR A 2 -12.55 1.50 3.86
C TYR A 2 -13.90 1.56 4.59
N ILE A 3 -13.90 1.67 5.92
CA ILE A 3 -15.14 1.71 6.72
C ILE A 3 -16.01 2.92 6.34
N GLY A 4 -15.41 4.09 6.16
CA GLY A 4 -16.14 5.31 5.78
C GLY A 4 -16.81 5.17 4.40
N ALA A 5 -16.11 4.61 3.42
CA ALA A 5 -16.69 4.34 2.10
C ALA A 5 -17.83 3.33 2.16
N LEU A 6 -17.68 2.25 2.95
CA LEU A 6 -18.72 1.24 3.12
C LEU A 6 -19.96 1.78 3.87
N LEU A 7 -19.77 2.70 4.82
CA LEU A 7 -20.86 3.43 5.47
C LEU A 7 -21.59 4.34 4.46
N ALA A 8 -20.85 5.12 3.66
CA ALA A 8 -21.43 6.02 2.65
C ALA A 8 -22.24 5.26 1.59
N LEU A 9 -21.80 4.05 1.23
CA LEU A 9 -22.51 3.15 0.31
C LEU A 9 -23.66 2.37 0.98
N GLY A 10 -23.96 2.61 2.26
CA GLY A 10 -25.01 1.91 3.00
C GLY A 10 -24.74 0.41 3.22
N ARG A 11 -23.48 -0.03 3.09
CA ARG A 11 -23.06 -1.43 3.25
C ARG A 11 -22.89 -1.82 4.72
N ILE A 12 -22.62 -0.84 5.57
CA ILE A 12 -22.61 -0.97 7.02
C ILE A 12 -23.90 -0.31 7.54
N THR A 13 -24.79 -1.11 8.13
CA THR A 13 -26.06 -0.65 8.71
C THR A 13 -26.11 -1.00 10.20
N PRO A 14 -26.92 -0.31 11.02
CA PRO A 14 -27.08 -0.65 12.44
C PRO A 14 -27.41 -2.13 12.65
N GLU A 15 -28.33 -2.70 11.86
CA GLU A 15 -28.73 -4.10 11.99
C GLU A 15 -27.58 -5.08 11.69
N ARG A 16 -26.68 -4.70 10.78
CA ARG A 16 -25.49 -5.51 10.47
C ARG A 16 -24.46 -5.41 11.59
N VAL A 17 -24.25 -4.22 12.15
CA VAL A 17 -23.35 -4.02 13.31
C VAL A 17 -23.88 -4.75 14.54
N ASP A 18 -25.20 -4.73 14.79
CA ASP A 18 -25.83 -5.46 15.90
C ASP A 18 -25.63 -6.98 15.77
N ARG A 19 -25.68 -7.50 14.53
CA ARG A 19 -25.46 -8.93 14.25
C ARG A 19 -23.98 -9.32 14.30
N ASP A 20 -23.11 -8.45 13.84
CA ASP A 20 -21.66 -8.66 13.73
C ASP A 20 -20.92 -7.36 14.09
N PRO A 21 -20.66 -7.13 15.40
CA PRO A 21 -20.08 -5.87 15.87
C PRO A 21 -18.67 -5.59 15.34
N GLN A 22 -17.96 -6.63 14.91
CA GLN A 22 -16.61 -6.51 14.34
C GLN A 22 -16.62 -6.48 12.81
N LEU A 23 -17.79 -6.61 12.18
CA LEU A 23 -17.99 -6.63 10.74
C LEU A 23 -17.18 -7.71 10.00
N ARG A 24 -16.82 -8.82 10.66
CA ARG A 24 -16.00 -9.91 10.08
C ARG A 24 -16.68 -10.64 8.91
N ASP A 25 -18.00 -10.59 8.82
CA ASP A 25 -18.76 -11.07 7.68
C ASP A 25 -18.67 -10.15 6.44
N LEU A 26 -18.18 -8.91 6.60
CA LEU A 26 -18.08 -7.90 5.54
C LEU A 26 -16.63 -7.51 5.24
N ILE A 27 -15.81 -7.33 6.28
CA ILE A 27 -14.43 -6.89 6.22
C ILE A 27 -13.63 -7.87 7.06
N ASP A 28 -12.71 -8.59 6.41
CA ASP A 28 -11.75 -9.41 7.12
C ASP A 28 -10.35 -9.20 6.53
N VAL A 29 -9.33 -9.63 7.27
CA VAL A 29 -7.93 -9.46 6.89
C VAL A 29 -7.40 -10.78 6.37
N VAL A 30 -6.92 -10.77 5.13
CA VAL A 30 -6.21 -11.88 4.50
C VAL A 30 -4.77 -11.41 4.27
N PRO A 31 -3.81 -11.86 5.09
CA PRO A 31 -2.41 -11.52 4.87
C PRO A 31 -1.88 -12.25 3.62
N PHE A 32 -0.78 -11.74 3.06
CA PHE A 32 -0.04 -12.48 2.03
C PHE A 32 0.46 -13.81 2.60
N GLY A 33 0.36 -14.86 1.79
CA GLY A 33 0.76 -16.20 2.17
C GLY A 33 2.10 -16.64 1.59
N LEU A 34 2.64 -17.71 2.17
CA LEU A 34 3.81 -18.44 1.73
C LEU A 34 3.44 -19.81 1.15
N PRO A 35 4.28 -20.39 0.28
CA PRO A 35 4.18 -21.81 -0.06
C PRO A 35 4.23 -22.67 1.21
N ASP A 36 3.50 -23.79 1.19
CA ASP A 36 3.49 -24.81 2.24
C ASP A 36 4.81 -25.61 2.27
N GLN A 37 5.45 -25.77 1.11
CA GLN A 37 6.71 -26.50 0.99
C GLN A 37 7.89 -25.68 1.51
N PRO A 38 8.84 -26.34 2.22
CA PRO A 38 10.10 -25.70 2.60
C PRO A 38 10.88 -25.21 1.36
N PRO A 39 11.69 -24.15 1.48
CA PRO A 39 12.65 -23.79 0.44
C PRO A 39 13.65 -24.92 0.24
N VAL A 40 13.95 -25.21 -1.02
CA VAL A 40 14.90 -26.25 -1.42
C VAL A 40 15.94 -25.64 -2.34
N LYS A 41 17.21 -25.81 -1.99
CA LYS A 41 18.34 -25.45 -2.84
C LYS A 41 18.50 -26.49 -3.95
N ARG A 42 18.48 -26.04 -5.20
CA ARG A 42 18.55 -26.83 -6.43
C ARG A 42 19.85 -26.64 -7.19
N ALA A 43 20.51 -25.49 -7.05
CA ALA A 43 21.85 -25.25 -7.60
C ALA A 43 22.58 -24.18 -6.76
N PRO A 44 23.90 -24.00 -6.97
CA PRO A 44 24.60 -22.79 -6.52
C PRO A 44 23.97 -21.54 -7.14
N ALA A 45 23.81 -20.47 -6.36
CA ALA A 45 23.26 -19.20 -6.83
C ALA A 45 24.25 -18.04 -6.76
N LEU A 46 24.90 -17.86 -5.61
CA LEU A 46 25.81 -16.74 -5.35
C LEU A 46 27.22 -17.29 -5.08
N ARG A 47 27.32 -18.25 -4.15
CA ARG A 47 28.58 -18.96 -3.84
C ARG A 47 28.97 -19.86 -5.02
N GLY A 48 30.21 -19.74 -5.47
CA GLY A 48 30.72 -20.46 -6.65
C GLY A 48 30.21 -19.92 -8.00
N VAL A 49 29.30 -18.94 -8.00
CA VAL A 49 28.85 -18.21 -9.20
C VAL A 49 29.54 -16.85 -9.27
N ILE A 50 29.60 -16.12 -8.14
CA ILE A 50 30.39 -14.91 -7.98
C ILE A 50 31.78 -15.32 -7.45
N PRO A 51 32.86 -15.20 -8.26
CA PRO A 51 34.18 -15.73 -7.89
C PRO A 51 34.76 -15.15 -6.59
N GLU A 52 34.41 -13.91 -6.25
CA GLU A 52 34.90 -13.20 -5.08
C GLU A 52 34.18 -13.57 -3.76
N ILE A 53 33.12 -14.39 -3.83
CA ILE A 53 32.38 -14.85 -2.65
C ILE A 53 32.89 -16.24 -2.26
N GLY A 54 33.59 -16.31 -1.12
CA GLY A 54 34.04 -17.57 -0.55
C GLY A 54 32.91 -18.46 -0.03
N GLU A 55 33.17 -19.75 0.11
CA GLU A 55 32.20 -20.75 0.63
C GLU A 55 31.73 -20.47 2.07
N ARG A 56 32.53 -19.74 2.86
CA ARG A 56 32.25 -19.45 4.27
C ARG A 56 32.12 -17.95 4.58
N ASP A 57 32.20 -17.11 3.55
CA ASP A 57 32.07 -15.66 3.73
C ASP A 57 30.65 -15.34 4.22
N PRO A 58 30.45 -14.56 5.29
CA PRO A 58 29.12 -14.18 5.72
C PRO A 58 28.41 -13.38 4.63
N LEU A 59 27.19 -13.79 4.28
CA LEU A 59 26.47 -13.26 3.14
C LEU A 59 25.21 -12.49 3.57
N LEU A 60 25.21 -11.20 3.30
CA LEU A 60 24.05 -10.32 3.41
C LEU A 60 23.31 -10.32 2.09
N LEU A 61 21.99 -10.49 2.12
CA LEU A 61 21.18 -10.55 0.91
C LEU A 61 20.09 -9.48 0.92
N TRP A 62 20.11 -8.65 -0.11
CA TRP A 62 18.96 -7.82 -0.46
C TRP A 62 18.09 -8.55 -1.48
N THR A 63 16.89 -8.92 -1.04
CA THR A 63 15.95 -9.71 -1.83
C THR A 63 15.04 -8.82 -2.68
N GLY A 64 15.06 -9.02 -4.00
CA GLY A 64 14.18 -8.37 -4.96
C GLY A 64 14.67 -7.02 -5.46
N GLY A 65 13.87 -6.39 -6.34
CA GLY A 65 14.26 -5.18 -7.06
C GLY A 65 14.64 -3.99 -6.18
N LEU A 66 15.49 -3.14 -6.76
CA LEU A 66 15.97 -1.85 -6.24
C LEU A 66 15.02 -0.74 -6.70
N TRP A 67 13.93 -0.57 -5.95
CA TRP A 67 12.87 0.38 -6.25
C TRP A 67 13.08 1.72 -5.52
N ASP A 68 12.58 2.81 -6.09
CA ASP A 68 12.76 4.18 -5.54
C ASP A 68 12.12 4.41 -4.16
N TRP A 69 11.14 3.60 -3.78
CA TRP A 69 10.51 3.61 -2.46
C TRP A 69 11.24 2.73 -1.42
N LEU A 70 12.28 2.02 -1.84
CA LEU A 70 13.17 1.28 -0.95
C LEU A 70 14.44 2.09 -0.68
N ASP A 71 15.30 1.54 0.18
CA ASP A 71 16.48 2.25 0.64
C ASP A 71 17.78 1.41 0.57
N PRO A 72 18.20 0.98 -0.64
CA PRO A 72 19.48 0.30 -0.81
C PRO A 72 20.67 1.22 -0.53
N GLN A 73 20.51 2.54 -0.65
CA GLN A 73 21.56 3.53 -0.42
C GLN A 73 22.05 3.47 1.03
N THR A 74 21.14 3.50 2.02
CA THR A 74 21.52 3.40 3.43
C THR A 74 22.23 2.08 3.75
N LEU A 75 21.87 0.98 3.09
CA LEU A 75 22.61 -0.27 3.25
C LEU A 75 24.04 -0.17 2.66
N VAL A 76 24.20 0.43 1.49
CA VAL A 76 25.54 0.66 0.88
C VAL A 76 26.38 1.58 1.77
N GLU A 77 25.80 2.65 2.31
CA GLU A 77 26.46 3.61 3.22
C GLU A 77 26.90 2.96 4.54
N ALA A 78 26.20 1.93 5.01
CA ALA A 78 26.56 1.17 6.21
C ALA A 78 27.75 0.23 6.00
N MET A 79 27.96 -0.26 4.77
CA MET A 79 28.94 -1.31 4.48
C MET A 79 30.40 -0.95 4.78
N PRO A 80 30.90 0.30 4.63
CA PRO A 80 32.25 0.66 5.08
C PRO A 80 32.52 0.32 6.55
N ALA A 81 31.61 0.67 7.45
CA ALA A 81 31.74 0.37 8.87
C ALA A 81 31.63 -1.14 9.16
N VAL A 82 30.76 -1.85 8.44
CA VAL A 82 30.67 -3.32 8.55
C VAL A 82 31.96 -3.98 8.05
N ALA A 83 32.49 -3.56 6.90
CA ALA A 83 33.69 -4.12 6.30
C ALA A 83 34.96 -3.83 7.10
N GLU A 84 35.02 -2.72 7.85
CA GLU A 84 36.11 -2.45 8.79
C GLU A 84 36.15 -3.49 9.92
N ARG A 85 34.99 -3.90 10.44
CA ARG A 85 34.87 -4.91 11.51
C ARG A 85 34.92 -6.35 10.99
N ARG A 86 34.35 -6.58 9.81
CA ARG A 86 34.21 -7.89 9.15
C ARG A 86 34.58 -7.77 7.67
N PRO A 87 35.89 -7.75 7.33
CA PRO A 87 36.35 -7.62 5.95
C PRO A 87 35.90 -8.77 5.03
N ASP A 88 35.55 -9.91 5.63
CA ASP A 88 35.04 -11.12 4.99
C ASP A 88 33.57 -11.05 4.57
N VAL A 89 32.81 -10.04 5.05
CA VAL A 89 31.38 -9.92 4.73
C VAL A 89 31.17 -9.62 3.24
N ARG A 90 30.13 -10.21 2.66
CA ARG A 90 29.68 -9.97 1.28
C ARG A 90 28.23 -9.54 1.30
N LEU A 91 27.90 -8.46 0.62
CA LEU A 91 26.55 -7.98 0.38
C LEU A 91 26.21 -8.21 -1.09
N VAL A 92 25.10 -8.92 -1.34
CA VAL A 92 24.58 -9.12 -2.69
C VAL A 92 23.21 -8.48 -2.82
N PHE A 93 23.08 -7.63 -3.83
CA PHE A 93 21.80 -7.16 -4.33
C PHE A 93 21.33 -8.05 -5.49
N LEU A 94 20.15 -8.66 -5.36
CA LEU A 94 19.49 -9.32 -6.50
C LEU A 94 18.90 -8.25 -7.43
N ALA A 95 19.76 -7.68 -8.27
CA ALA A 95 19.53 -6.46 -9.04
C ALA A 95 19.13 -6.71 -10.50
N GLY A 96 18.85 -7.97 -10.85
CA GLY A 96 18.50 -8.33 -12.22
C GLY A 96 17.27 -7.60 -12.73
N ARG A 97 17.33 -7.18 -13.99
CA ARG A 97 16.25 -6.44 -14.64
C ARG A 97 14.99 -7.29 -14.68
N HIS A 98 13.88 -6.73 -14.22
CA HIS A 98 12.59 -7.41 -14.28
C HIS A 98 12.23 -7.78 -15.74
N PRO A 99 11.74 -8.99 -16.03
CA PRO A 99 11.26 -9.37 -17.35
C PRO A 99 9.96 -8.61 -17.64
N GLY A 100 10.07 -7.42 -18.23
CA GLY A 100 8.95 -6.56 -18.61
C GLY A 100 9.38 -5.11 -18.82
N ASP A 101 8.49 -4.32 -19.41
CA ASP A 101 8.69 -2.89 -19.64
C ASP A 101 8.41 -2.09 -18.36
N VAL A 102 9.32 -2.23 -17.39
CA VAL A 102 9.30 -1.44 -16.15
C VAL A 102 10.24 -0.26 -16.32
N PRO A 103 9.83 0.97 -15.96
CA PRO A 103 10.71 2.12 -15.97
C PRO A 103 11.99 1.86 -15.16
N GLU A 104 13.10 2.42 -15.63
CA GLU A 104 14.37 2.37 -14.89
C GLU A 104 14.21 3.12 -13.55
N MET A 105 14.73 2.52 -12.49
CA MET A 105 14.62 3.04 -11.13
C MET A 105 15.94 3.72 -10.76
N ARG A 106 15.85 4.94 -10.23
CA ARG A 106 17.01 5.74 -9.86
C ARG A 106 17.79 5.12 -8.70
N ALA A 107 17.09 4.44 -7.79
CA ALA A 107 17.70 3.83 -6.62
C ALA A 107 18.76 2.76 -6.97
N ALA A 108 18.59 2.05 -8.09
CA ALA A 108 19.57 1.05 -8.53
C ALA A 108 20.90 1.69 -8.93
N ASP A 109 20.85 2.72 -9.78
CA ASP A 109 22.04 3.42 -10.26
C ASP A 109 22.74 4.19 -9.14
N GLU A 110 21.96 4.80 -8.24
CA GLU A 110 22.50 5.52 -7.09
C GLU A 110 23.24 4.58 -6.13
N ALA A 111 22.66 3.42 -5.82
CA ALA A 111 23.32 2.41 -4.98
C ALA A 111 24.64 1.91 -5.59
N ARG A 112 24.68 1.68 -6.91
CA ARG A 112 25.92 1.29 -7.63
C ARG A 112 26.98 2.38 -7.57
N ARG A 113 26.57 3.63 -7.81
CA ARG A 113 27.47 4.78 -7.74
C ARG A 113 28.06 4.93 -6.34
N LEU A 114 27.23 4.87 -5.30
CA LEU A 114 27.69 4.91 -3.91
C LEU A 114 28.65 3.76 -3.59
N ALA A 115 28.35 2.54 -4.03
CA ALA A 115 29.22 1.38 -3.81
C ALA A 115 30.60 1.55 -4.47
N ALA A 116 30.64 2.19 -5.65
CA ALA A 116 31.88 2.55 -6.33
C ALA A 116 32.63 3.68 -5.62
N GLU A 117 31.93 4.74 -5.20
CA GLU A 117 32.49 5.88 -4.44
C GLU A 117 33.11 5.42 -3.10
N CYS A 118 32.50 4.45 -2.41
CA CYS A 118 33.04 3.84 -1.20
C CYS A 118 34.17 2.81 -1.46
N GLY A 119 34.47 2.46 -2.72
CA GLY A 119 35.53 1.51 -3.07
C GLY A 119 35.27 0.05 -2.67
N LEU A 120 34.00 -0.31 -2.44
CA LEU A 120 33.57 -1.64 -2.02
C LEU A 120 32.90 -2.46 -3.12
N LEU A 121 32.54 -1.83 -4.23
CA LEU A 121 31.99 -2.51 -5.41
C LEU A 121 32.96 -3.59 -5.94
N GLY A 122 32.46 -4.81 -6.12
CA GLY A 122 33.26 -5.96 -6.57
C GLY A 122 34.19 -6.55 -5.49
N ARG A 123 34.11 -6.06 -4.25
CA ARG A 123 34.92 -6.55 -3.12
C ARG A 123 34.04 -7.03 -1.97
N ASN A 124 33.23 -6.13 -1.43
CA ASN A 124 32.27 -6.43 -0.38
C ASN A 124 30.83 -6.27 -0.88
N ILE A 125 30.58 -5.48 -1.93
CA ILE A 125 29.25 -5.22 -2.47
C ILE A 125 29.18 -5.71 -3.91
N PHE A 126 28.16 -6.51 -4.20
CA PHE A 126 27.93 -7.12 -5.51
C PHE A 126 26.49 -6.89 -5.95
N PHE A 127 26.32 -6.66 -7.25
CA PHE A 127 25.02 -6.56 -7.88
C PHE A 127 24.87 -7.75 -8.83
N PHE A 128 23.92 -8.64 -8.50
CA PHE A 128 23.63 -9.81 -9.31
C PHE A 128 22.66 -9.40 -10.43
N GLU A 129 23.18 -9.27 -11.65
CA GLU A 129 22.48 -8.71 -12.82
C GLU A 129 21.47 -9.66 -13.46
N GLU A 130 21.54 -10.94 -13.12
CA GLU A 130 20.64 -11.93 -13.68
C GLU A 130 19.32 -11.93 -12.93
N TRP A 131 18.21 -11.93 -13.69
CA TRP A 131 16.89 -12.09 -13.11
C TRP A 131 16.77 -13.49 -12.50
N VAL A 132 16.45 -13.55 -11.20
CA VAL A 132 16.22 -14.81 -10.50
C VAL A 132 14.74 -15.20 -10.66
N PRO A 133 14.41 -16.31 -11.35
CA PRO A 133 13.04 -16.79 -11.42
C PRO A 133 12.48 -17.06 -10.02
N TYR A 134 11.19 -16.80 -9.82
CA TYR A 134 10.54 -16.92 -8.52
C TYR A 134 10.72 -18.32 -7.90
N GLU A 135 10.71 -19.38 -8.72
CA GLU A 135 10.88 -20.78 -8.29
C GLU A 135 12.32 -21.12 -7.91
N ARG A 136 13.29 -20.29 -8.31
CA ARG A 136 14.73 -20.46 -8.05
C ARG A 136 15.24 -19.58 -6.91
N ARG A 137 14.44 -18.62 -6.42
CA ARG A 137 14.85 -17.69 -5.36
C ARG A 137 15.37 -18.37 -4.08
N ALA A 138 14.89 -19.58 -3.79
CA ALA A 138 15.37 -20.39 -2.67
C ALA A 138 16.88 -20.65 -2.73
N ASP A 139 17.47 -20.75 -3.92
CA ASP A 139 18.90 -21.01 -4.08
C ASP A 139 19.75 -19.89 -3.48
N ALA A 140 19.36 -18.63 -3.72
CA ALA A 140 20.05 -17.46 -3.18
C ALA A 140 19.73 -17.26 -1.69
N LEU A 141 18.46 -17.41 -1.30
CA LEU A 141 18.02 -17.24 0.08
C LEU A 141 18.73 -18.21 1.03
N LEU A 142 18.88 -19.48 0.64
CA LEU A 142 19.50 -20.51 1.48
C LEU A 142 21.04 -20.40 1.55
N GLU A 143 21.66 -19.52 0.77
CA GLU A 143 23.10 -19.22 0.87
C GLU A 143 23.40 -18.02 1.78
N ALA A 144 22.38 -17.21 2.07
CA ALA A 144 22.49 -16.01 2.87
C ALA A 144 22.51 -16.31 4.38
N ASP A 145 23.18 -15.45 5.13
CA ASP A 145 23.23 -15.49 6.59
C ASP A 145 22.28 -14.46 7.22
N ILE A 146 22.08 -13.32 6.56
CA ILE A 146 21.19 -12.23 7.00
C ILE A 146 20.48 -11.67 5.76
N ALA A 147 19.16 -11.50 5.86
CA ALA A 147 18.39 -10.79 4.85
C ALA A 147 18.18 -9.33 5.26
N VAL A 148 18.18 -8.43 4.29
CA VAL A 148 17.99 -7.00 4.53
C VAL A 148 16.84 -6.46 3.70
N SER A 149 15.95 -5.70 4.35
CA SER A 149 14.83 -5.02 3.69
C SER A 149 14.64 -3.63 4.29
N LEU A 150 15.26 -2.63 3.67
CA LEU A 150 15.17 -1.24 4.10
C LEU A 150 14.26 -0.43 3.17
N HIS A 151 13.60 0.56 3.75
CA HIS A 151 12.71 1.45 3.04
C HIS A 151 12.78 2.88 3.58
N ARG A 152 12.31 3.82 2.76
CA ARG A 152 12.18 5.22 3.16
C ARG A 152 10.91 5.43 3.97
N ALA A 153 10.89 6.51 4.76
CA ALA A 153 9.67 6.93 5.46
C ALA A 153 8.74 7.65 4.48
N HIS A 154 7.56 7.08 4.21
CA HIS A 154 6.53 7.69 3.37
C HIS A 154 5.14 7.20 3.77
N LEU A 155 4.08 7.92 3.37
CA LEU A 155 2.70 7.60 3.73
C LEU A 155 2.27 6.19 3.31
N GLU A 156 2.81 5.68 2.20
CA GLU A 156 2.57 4.32 1.74
C GLU A 156 3.06 3.29 2.78
N THR A 157 4.33 3.34 3.22
CA THR A 157 4.88 2.60 4.39
C THR A 157 3.93 2.61 5.58
N ALA A 158 3.46 3.77 5.99
CA ALA A 158 2.70 3.91 7.23
C ALA A 158 1.29 3.30 7.16
N TYR A 159 0.68 3.22 5.97
CA TYR A 159 -0.75 2.93 5.84
C TYR A 159 -1.15 1.90 4.78
N ALA A 160 -0.26 1.53 3.87
CA ALA A 160 -0.59 0.71 2.69
C ALA A 160 0.46 -0.35 2.35
N ALA A 161 1.72 -0.15 2.73
CA ALA A 161 2.80 -1.04 2.32
C ALA A 161 2.69 -2.40 2.99
N VAL A 162 2.60 -3.45 2.16
CA VAL A 162 2.91 -4.81 2.60
C VAL A 162 4.09 -5.29 1.78
N ARG A 163 5.26 -5.31 2.41
CA ARG A 163 6.52 -5.72 1.78
C ARG A 163 6.60 -7.24 1.76
N SER A 164 5.92 -7.85 0.80
CA SER A 164 5.84 -9.31 0.65
C SER A 164 7.20 -10.00 0.59
N ARG A 165 8.28 -9.31 0.17
CA ARG A 165 9.66 -9.81 0.19
C ARG A 165 10.14 -10.25 1.58
N PHE A 166 9.62 -9.64 2.64
CA PHE A 166 9.95 -10.04 4.02
C PHE A 166 9.47 -11.46 4.32
N LEU A 167 8.39 -11.92 3.66
CA LEU A 167 7.89 -13.28 3.83
C LEU A 167 8.92 -14.32 3.35
N ASP A 168 9.72 -14.01 2.33
CA ASP A 168 10.78 -14.92 1.89
C ASP A 168 11.88 -15.07 2.95
N HIS A 169 12.09 -14.07 3.82
CA HIS A 169 13.02 -14.17 4.95
C HIS A 169 12.49 -15.18 5.98
N LEU A 170 11.18 -15.11 6.28
CA LEU A 170 10.50 -16.07 7.16
C LEU A 170 10.54 -17.48 6.57
N TRP A 171 10.22 -17.60 5.28
CA TRP A 171 10.20 -18.87 4.57
C TRP A 171 11.57 -19.56 4.55
N ALA A 172 12.64 -18.78 4.32
CA ALA A 172 14.03 -19.24 4.36
C ALA A 172 14.56 -19.46 5.78
N GLY A 173 13.89 -18.95 6.81
CA GLY A 173 14.41 -18.96 8.18
C GLY A 173 15.64 -18.07 8.34
N LEU A 174 15.63 -16.89 7.71
CA LEU A 174 16.71 -15.92 7.79
C LEU A 174 16.41 -14.87 8.87
N PRO A 175 17.42 -14.46 9.66
CA PRO A 175 17.33 -13.24 10.44
C PRO A 175 17.27 -12.03 9.51
N SER A 176 16.48 -11.03 9.89
CA SER A 176 16.25 -9.85 9.06
C SER A 176 16.68 -8.55 9.73
N VAL A 177 17.33 -7.67 8.97
CA VAL A 177 17.48 -6.25 9.33
C VAL A 177 16.48 -5.44 8.51
N VAL A 178 15.55 -4.78 9.19
CA VAL A 178 14.44 -4.05 8.54
C VAL A 178 14.29 -2.63 9.06
N SER A 179 13.81 -1.74 8.20
CA SER A 179 13.44 -0.37 8.61
C SER A 179 12.20 -0.38 9.51
N ALA A 180 12.14 0.53 10.46
CA ALA A 180 11.00 0.72 11.36
C ALA A 180 9.80 1.34 10.64
N GLY A 181 8.60 1.12 11.21
CA GLY A 181 7.39 1.84 10.81
C GLY A 181 6.49 1.09 9.82
N ASP A 182 6.69 -0.21 9.62
CA ASP A 182 5.81 -1.06 8.83
C ASP A 182 5.45 -2.38 9.55
N ALA A 183 4.57 -3.17 8.93
CA ALA A 183 4.13 -4.44 9.50
C ALA A 183 5.25 -5.49 9.62
N ALA A 184 6.32 -5.39 8.80
CA ALA A 184 7.46 -6.30 8.92
C ALA A 184 8.28 -5.97 10.17
N ALA A 185 8.52 -4.69 10.45
CA ALA A 185 9.15 -4.23 11.68
C ALA A 185 8.42 -4.73 12.94
N ASP A 186 7.08 -4.60 12.96
CA ASP A 186 6.25 -5.09 14.07
C ASP A 186 6.43 -6.60 14.31
N LEU A 187 6.54 -7.39 13.24
CA LEU A 187 6.79 -8.83 13.33
C LEU A 187 8.21 -9.12 13.82
N VAL A 188 9.21 -8.40 13.32
CA VAL A 188 10.61 -8.56 13.74
C VAL A 188 10.78 -8.28 15.23
N GLU A 189 10.20 -7.20 15.75
CA GLU A 189 10.28 -6.86 17.17
C GLU A 189 9.52 -7.86 18.04
N ARG A 190 8.26 -8.14 17.68
CA ARG A 190 7.37 -9.01 18.48
C ARG A 190 7.91 -10.43 18.59
N HIS A 191 8.42 -10.99 17.49
CA HIS A 191 8.88 -12.36 17.42
C HIS A 191 10.40 -12.50 17.48
N ARG A 192 11.14 -11.40 17.68
CA ARG A 192 12.61 -11.36 17.76
C ARG A 192 13.27 -12.02 16.55
N LEU A 193 12.93 -11.55 15.36
CA LEU A 193 13.36 -12.18 14.11
C LEU A 193 14.66 -11.58 13.55
N GLY A 194 15.27 -10.64 14.26
CA GLY A 194 16.45 -9.91 13.81
C GLY A 194 16.53 -8.54 14.45
N ARG A 195 16.70 -7.48 13.66
CA ARG A 195 16.87 -6.10 14.14
C ARG A 195 16.01 -5.12 13.35
N VAL A 196 15.48 -4.14 14.07
CA VAL A 196 14.76 -3.00 13.50
C VAL A 196 15.62 -1.75 13.64
N VAL A 197 15.71 -0.97 12.57
CA VAL A 197 16.53 0.24 12.48
C VAL A 197 15.70 1.42 11.98
N ALA A 198 16.08 2.64 12.32
CA ALA A 198 15.40 3.81 11.80
C ALA A 198 15.62 3.94 10.27
N PRO A 199 14.62 4.38 9.48
CA PRO A 199 14.82 4.72 8.07
C PRO A 199 15.95 5.74 7.89
N GLY A 200 16.88 5.48 6.96
CA GLY A 200 18.03 6.35 6.69
C GLY A 200 19.20 6.26 7.69
N ASP A 201 19.13 5.37 8.70
CA ASP A 201 20.17 5.24 9.73
C ASP A 201 21.25 4.21 9.35
N ALA A 202 22.24 4.64 8.57
CA ALA A 202 23.33 3.78 8.10
C ALA A 202 24.19 3.23 9.26
N ASP A 203 24.43 4.03 10.31
CA ASP A 203 25.18 3.60 11.49
C ASP A 203 24.42 2.52 12.26
N GLY A 204 23.10 2.72 12.47
CA GLY A 204 22.23 1.73 13.07
C GLY A 204 22.17 0.42 12.28
N VAL A 205 22.13 0.50 10.95
CA VAL A 205 22.22 -0.67 10.05
C VAL A 205 23.56 -1.40 10.26
N ALA A 206 24.68 -0.69 10.28
CA ALA A 206 26.00 -1.29 10.47
C ALA A 206 26.11 -2.00 11.83
N VAL A 207 25.65 -1.35 12.91
CA VAL A 207 25.61 -1.93 14.26
C VAL A 207 24.74 -3.18 14.30
N ALA A 208 23.55 -3.13 13.72
CA ALA A 208 22.61 -4.25 13.68
C ALA A 208 23.20 -5.47 12.94
N ILE A 209 23.81 -5.25 11.78
CA ILE A 209 24.46 -6.30 10.98
C ILE A 209 25.62 -6.91 11.77
N CYS A 210 26.52 -6.08 12.32
CA CYS A 210 27.68 -6.58 13.07
C CYS A 210 27.26 -7.42 14.28
N ALA A 211 26.24 -6.97 15.03
CA ALA A 211 25.73 -7.71 16.18
C ALA A 211 25.21 -9.10 15.81
N LEU A 212 24.48 -9.23 14.69
CA LEU A 212 24.00 -10.53 14.18
C LEU A 212 25.13 -11.40 13.60
N LEU A 213 26.18 -10.80 13.04
CA LEU A 213 27.33 -11.53 12.51
C LEU A 213 28.25 -12.06 13.62
N GLU A 214 28.34 -11.36 14.75
CA GLU A 214 29.19 -11.69 15.89
C GLU A 214 28.54 -12.71 16.84
N ASP A 215 27.21 -12.74 16.92
CA ASP A 215 26.44 -13.69 17.73
C ASP A 215 25.78 -14.76 16.85
N GLU A 216 26.48 -15.87 16.64
CA GLU A 216 25.97 -17.00 15.85
C GLU A 216 24.75 -17.69 16.49
N GLU A 217 24.68 -17.74 17.82
CA GLU A 217 23.56 -18.40 18.51
C GLU A 217 22.27 -17.60 18.31
N GLU A 218 22.32 -16.29 18.55
CA GLU A 218 21.18 -15.40 18.30
C GLU A 218 20.78 -15.38 16.82
N ARG A 219 21.76 -15.44 15.90
CA ARG A 219 21.49 -15.52 14.46
C ARG A 219 20.68 -16.77 14.11
N ARG A 220 21.10 -17.94 14.61
CA ARG A 220 20.42 -19.23 14.39
C ARG A 220 19.03 -19.26 15.02
N GLU A 221 18.90 -18.72 16.22
CA GLU A 221 17.63 -18.70 16.94
C GLU A 221 16.63 -17.72 16.28
N CYS A 222 17.09 -16.56 15.79
CA CYS A 222 16.27 -15.68 14.94
C CYS A 222 15.73 -16.44 13.72
N GLY A 223 16.60 -17.17 13.02
CA GLY A 223 16.21 -17.98 11.88
C GLY A 223 15.17 -19.07 12.21
N ARG A 224 15.32 -19.75 13.36
CA ARG A 224 14.34 -20.74 13.84
C ARG A 224 12.98 -20.10 14.12
N ARG A 225 12.95 -18.93 14.76
CA ARG A 225 11.72 -18.17 15.02
C ARG A 225 11.07 -17.69 13.73
N ALA A 226 11.87 -17.20 12.79
CA ALA A 226 11.41 -16.76 11.47
C ALA A 226 10.75 -17.91 10.70
N ARG A 227 11.38 -19.09 10.71
CA ARG A 227 10.84 -20.31 10.09
C ARG A 227 9.52 -20.74 10.71
N THR A 228 9.46 -20.75 12.05
CA THR A 228 8.25 -21.12 12.80
C THR A 228 7.09 -20.18 12.45
N LEU A 229 7.34 -18.88 12.38
CA LEU A 229 6.33 -17.90 11.98
C LEU A 229 5.92 -18.04 10.52
N GLY A 230 6.86 -18.37 9.63
CA GLY A 230 6.60 -18.64 8.22
C GLY A 230 5.59 -19.78 8.01
N ASP A 231 5.69 -20.85 8.82
CA ASP A 231 4.76 -21.99 8.76
C ASP A 231 3.31 -21.59 9.14
N ASP A 232 3.13 -20.55 9.96
CA ASP A 232 1.83 -19.97 10.30
C ASP A 232 1.24 -19.09 9.20
N LEU A 233 2.08 -18.60 8.29
CA LEU A 233 1.72 -17.68 7.20
C LEU A 233 1.59 -18.40 5.84
N THR A 234 1.39 -19.72 5.82
CA THR A 234 1.15 -20.45 4.57
C THR A 234 -0.17 -20.07 3.91
N TRP A 235 -0.25 -20.11 2.57
CA TRP A 235 -1.48 -19.79 1.82
C TRP A 235 -2.70 -20.59 2.29
N GLU A 236 -2.51 -21.86 2.66
CA GLU A 236 -3.58 -22.71 3.20
C GLU A 236 -4.21 -22.12 4.47
N ARG A 237 -3.39 -21.54 5.35
CA ARG A 237 -3.82 -20.93 6.61
C ARG A 237 -4.31 -19.51 6.41
N THR A 238 -3.58 -18.68 5.69
CA THR A 238 -3.90 -17.25 5.53
C THR A 238 -5.16 -17.00 4.72
N LEU A 239 -5.50 -17.89 3.78
CA LEU A 239 -6.72 -17.81 2.98
C LEU A 239 -7.97 -18.33 3.70
N ALA A 240 -7.86 -18.81 4.96
CA ALA A 240 -9.01 -19.33 5.70
C ALA A 240 -10.20 -18.34 5.80
N PRO A 241 -10.00 -17.03 6.04
CA PRO A 241 -11.10 -16.05 6.00
C PRO A 241 -11.80 -15.98 4.64
N LEU A 242 -11.03 -15.94 3.55
CA LEU A 242 -11.56 -15.91 2.19
C LEU A 242 -12.34 -17.20 1.86
N ALA A 243 -11.78 -18.36 2.21
CA ALA A 243 -12.44 -19.65 2.02
C ALA A 243 -13.76 -19.73 2.81
N ARG A 244 -13.79 -19.22 4.04
CA ARG A 244 -15.01 -19.13 4.86
C ARG A 244 -16.07 -18.28 4.18
N PHE A 245 -15.68 -17.11 3.67
CA PHE A 245 -16.56 -16.20 2.94
C PHE A 245 -17.12 -16.87 1.68
N CYS A 246 -16.28 -17.49 0.84
CA CYS A 246 -16.72 -18.17 -0.38
C CYS A 246 -17.67 -19.34 -0.12
N ARG A 247 -17.54 -20.06 1.00
CA ARG A 247 -18.44 -21.15 1.39
C ARG A 247 -19.80 -20.66 1.90
N ARG A 248 -19.86 -19.45 2.45
CA ARG A 248 -21.08 -18.86 3.03
C ARG A 248 -21.19 -17.37 2.66
N PRO A 249 -21.36 -17.03 1.37
CA PRO A 249 -21.43 -15.64 0.96
C PRO A 249 -22.69 -15.00 1.56
N SER A 250 -22.52 -13.83 2.18
CA SER A 250 -23.65 -13.04 2.67
C SER A 250 -24.08 -12.03 1.61
N VAL A 251 -25.33 -12.12 1.15
CA VAL A 251 -25.93 -11.09 0.29
C VAL A 251 -26.32 -9.91 1.17
N ALA A 252 -25.87 -8.72 0.82
CA ALA A 252 -26.28 -7.51 1.52
C ALA A 252 -27.78 -7.26 1.37
N GLY A 253 -28.39 -6.70 2.42
CA GLY A 253 -29.86 -6.55 2.52
C GLY A 253 -30.44 -5.57 1.50
N ASP A 254 -29.63 -4.66 0.97
CA ASP A 254 -29.97 -3.72 -0.11
C ASP A 254 -30.38 -4.44 -1.40
N ARG A 255 -29.68 -5.52 -1.77
CA ARG A 255 -29.98 -6.34 -2.95
C ARG A 255 -31.29 -7.13 -2.81
N ARG A 256 -31.69 -7.46 -1.58
CA ARG A 256 -32.99 -8.10 -1.29
C ARG A 256 -34.17 -7.12 -1.40
N ARG A 257 -33.96 -5.80 -1.22
CA ARG A 257 -35.00 -4.79 -1.46
C ARG A 257 -35.16 -4.46 -2.94
N SER A 258 -34.08 -4.48 -3.72
CA SER A 258 -34.13 -4.18 -5.17
C SER A 258 -34.82 -5.25 -6.01
N THR A 259 -35.00 -6.48 -5.51
CA THR A 259 -35.70 -7.56 -6.22
C THR A 259 -37.20 -7.61 -5.92
N ALA A 260 -37.69 -6.82 -4.96
CA ALA A 260 -39.08 -6.84 -4.52
C ALA A 260 -40.02 -5.90 -5.30
N THR A 261 -39.52 -5.07 -6.22
CA THR A 261 -40.38 -4.20 -7.04
C THR A 261 -39.72 -3.86 -8.37
N MET A 262 -39.81 -4.76 -9.35
CA MET A 262 -39.84 -4.32 -10.75
C MET A 262 -41.33 -4.21 -11.11
N PRO A 263 -41.93 -3.00 -11.13
CA PRO A 263 -43.24 -2.86 -11.72
C PRO A 263 -43.13 -3.20 -13.20
N GLU A 264 -44.06 -4.03 -13.68
CA GLU A 264 -44.22 -4.39 -15.08
C GLU A 264 -44.12 -3.15 -15.96
N SER A 265 -43.32 -3.27 -17.02
CA SER A 265 -43.21 -2.28 -18.09
C SER A 265 -44.56 -2.19 -18.81
N THR A 266 -45.49 -1.41 -18.27
CA THR A 266 -46.62 -0.90 -19.03
C THR A 266 -46.11 0.24 -19.89
N SER A 267 -46.00 -0.05 -21.18
CA SER A 267 -45.91 0.90 -22.29
C SER A 267 -46.73 2.16 -22.02
N ARG A 268 -46.05 3.30 -21.89
CA ARG A 268 -46.69 4.62 -22.00
C ARG A 268 -46.03 5.40 -23.12
N THR A 269 -46.73 5.36 -24.25
CA THR A 269 -46.68 6.34 -25.32
C THR A 269 -47.15 7.68 -24.75
N SER A 270 -46.26 8.64 -24.59
CA SER A 270 -46.62 10.07 -24.65
C SER A 270 -45.38 10.88 -25.00
N ALA A 271 -45.43 11.50 -26.18
CA ALA A 271 -44.51 12.54 -26.61
C ALA A 271 -44.57 13.73 -25.63
N GLY A 272 -43.40 14.24 -25.22
CA GLY A 272 -43.27 15.44 -24.41
C GLY A 272 -41.82 15.80 -24.13
N ALA A 273 -41.32 16.79 -24.88
CA ALA A 273 -40.19 17.72 -24.69
C ALA A 273 -38.80 17.21 -24.21
N PRO A 274 -37.68 17.80 -24.69
CA PRO A 274 -36.34 17.41 -24.26
C PRO A 274 -36.07 17.85 -22.81
N ALA A 275 -35.55 16.91 -22.01
CA ALA A 275 -35.08 17.16 -20.65
C ALA A 275 -33.82 18.05 -20.66
N GLU A 276 -33.79 19.04 -19.78
CA GLU A 276 -32.62 19.89 -19.48
C GLU A 276 -31.45 19.07 -18.92
N PRO A 277 -30.19 19.53 -19.10
CA PRO A 277 -29.01 18.80 -18.66
C PRO A 277 -28.87 18.76 -17.13
N ASP A 278 -28.60 17.56 -16.62
CA ASP A 278 -28.28 17.22 -15.22
C ASP A 278 -27.22 18.17 -14.65
N THR A 279 -27.67 19.16 -13.88
CA THR A 279 -26.85 19.87 -12.90
C THR A 279 -26.98 19.10 -11.59
N ALA A 280 -25.86 18.86 -10.90
CA ALA A 280 -25.90 18.24 -9.57
C ALA A 280 -26.91 19.00 -8.69
N PRO A 281 -27.90 18.32 -8.08
CA PRO A 281 -29.05 19.01 -7.51
C PRO A 281 -28.61 19.99 -6.42
N PRO A 282 -29.11 21.24 -6.41
CA PRO A 282 -28.74 22.28 -5.44
C PRO A 282 -28.83 21.82 -3.98
N ALA A 283 -29.68 20.82 -3.71
CA ALA A 283 -29.85 20.17 -2.41
C ALA A 283 -28.60 19.44 -1.87
N PHE A 284 -27.64 19.02 -2.71
CA PHE A 284 -26.41 18.39 -2.23
C PHE A 284 -25.45 19.43 -1.63
N MET A 285 -25.23 20.54 -2.34
CA MET A 285 -24.38 21.64 -1.87
C MET A 285 -24.96 22.32 -0.62
N GLU A 286 -26.29 22.45 -0.55
CA GLU A 286 -27.00 22.94 0.64
C GLU A 286 -26.80 22.01 1.86
N LYS A 287 -26.85 20.69 1.65
CA LYS A 287 -26.60 19.69 2.71
C LYS A 287 -25.13 19.64 3.15
N VAL A 288 -24.18 19.84 2.24
CA VAL A 288 -22.74 19.98 2.58
C VAL A 288 -22.51 21.25 3.42
N GLY A 289 -23.16 22.36 3.10
CA GLY A 289 -23.11 23.59 3.91
C GLY A 289 -23.72 23.41 5.30
N ALA A 290 -24.83 22.67 5.42
CA ALA A 290 -25.46 22.36 6.70
C ALA A 290 -24.59 21.46 7.61
N LEU A 291 -23.75 20.60 7.02
CA LEU A 291 -22.82 19.75 7.77
C LEU A 291 -21.83 20.57 8.61
N HIS A 292 -21.46 21.77 8.16
CA HIS A 292 -20.51 22.66 8.85
C HIS A 292 -20.99 23.10 10.24
N GLN A 293 -22.30 23.07 10.52
CA GLN A 293 -22.86 23.43 11.82
C GLN A 293 -23.03 22.22 12.77
N LEU A 294 -23.07 20.99 12.23
CA LEU A 294 -23.44 19.78 12.99
C LEU A 294 -22.23 18.93 13.44
N TRP A 295 -21.04 19.17 12.87
CA TRP A 295 -19.88 18.29 13.13
C TRP A 295 -19.13 18.57 14.44
N ARG A 296 -19.39 19.72 15.09
CA ARG A 296 -18.74 20.13 16.34
C ARG A 296 -19.39 19.42 17.53
N VAL A 297 -18.69 18.45 18.10
CA VAL A 297 -19.11 17.81 19.34
C VAL A 297 -18.78 18.74 20.50
N GLN A 298 -19.82 19.24 21.22
CA GLN A 298 -19.65 20.03 22.44
C GLN A 298 -19.83 19.14 23.68
N PRO A 299 -18.93 19.21 24.68
CA PRO A 299 -19.14 18.52 25.95
C PRO A 299 -20.35 19.11 26.67
N GLN A 300 -21.32 18.28 27.01
CA GLN A 300 -22.53 18.70 27.73
C GLN A 300 -22.27 18.66 29.24
N GLU A 301 -22.46 19.79 29.93
CA GLU A 301 -22.24 19.83 31.38
C GLU A 301 -23.33 19.05 32.13
N LEU A 302 -22.93 18.09 32.96
CA LEU A 302 -23.84 17.35 33.83
C LEU A 302 -24.38 18.27 34.93
N THR A 303 -25.58 18.80 34.77
CA THR A 303 -26.23 19.64 35.80
C THR A 303 -27.17 18.84 36.70
N SER A 304 -27.43 19.34 37.91
CA SER A 304 -28.38 18.79 38.87
C SER A 304 -28.89 19.92 39.78
N ALA A 305 -30.18 19.89 40.11
CA ALA A 305 -30.81 20.87 40.99
C ALA A 305 -30.55 20.64 42.50
N LEU A 306 -29.94 19.50 42.87
CA LEU A 306 -29.65 19.14 44.27
C LEU A 306 -28.20 19.50 44.65
N PRO A 307 -27.94 20.24 45.75
CA PRO A 307 -26.63 20.85 46.03
C PRO A 307 -25.47 19.85 46.18
N LEU A 308 -25.67 18.77 46.94
CA LEU A 308 -24.65 17.73 47.18
C LEU A 308 -24.34 16.93 45.91
N LEU A 309 -25.35 16.63 45.10
CA LEU A 309 -25.19 15.98 43.80
C LEU A 309 -24.56 16.92 42.76
N GLY A 310 -24.82 18.23 42.87
CA GLY A 310 -24.21 19.26 42.04
C GLY A 310 -22.71 19.38 42.26
N GLN A 311 -22.25 19.39 43.52
CA GLN A 311 -20.82 19.40 43.87
C GLN A 311 -20.10 18.12 43.41
N ALA A 312 -20.72 16.95 43.64
CA ALA A 312 -20.18 15.67 43.17
C ALA A 312 -20.08 15.60 41.62
N LYS A 313 -21.08 16.10 40.90
CA LYS A 313 -21.04 16.19 39.43
C LYS A 313 -20.05 17.24 38.91
N GLN A 314 -19.86 18.36 39.59
CA GLN A 314 -18.83 19.34 39.22
C GLN A 314 -17.42 18.78 39.37
N ALA A 315 -17.15 18.03 40.45
CA ALA A 315 -15.89 17.33 40.63
C ALA A 315 -15.69 16.20 39.59
N ALA A 316 -16.76 15.50 39.22
CA ALA A 316 -16.72 14.53 38.14
C ALA A 316 -16.43 15.20 36.79
N ASN A 317 -17.07 16.33 36.48
CA ASN A 317 -16.89 17.10 35.24
C ASN A 317 -15.47 17.68 35.11
N SER A 318 -14.81 18.05 36.20
CA SER A 318 -13.42 18.54 36.16
C SER A 318 -12.43 17.41 35.87
N LEU A 319 -12.66 16.22 36.42
CA LEU A 319 -11.86 15.02 36.15
C LEU A 319 -12.08 14.46 34.74
N THR A 320 -13.34 14.39 34.27
CA THR A 320 -13.63 13.94 32.91
C THR A 320 -13.20 14.95 31.86
N ARG A 321 -13.21 16.26 32.12
CA ARG A 321 -12.71 17.27 31.17
C ARG A 321 -11.27 17.01 30.75
N TRP A 322 -10.36 16.71 31.67
CA TRP A 322 -8.95 16.48 31.33
C TRP A 322 -8.73 15.24 30.47
N TYR A 323 -9.56 14.20 30.63
CA TYR A 323 -9.45 12.96 29.87
C TYR A 323 -10.23 12.98 28.54
N VAL A 324 -11.41 13.61 28.53
CA VAL A 324 -12.34 13.63 27.40
C VAL A 324 -12.04 14.78 26.43
N ALA A 325 -11.52 15.91 26.90
CA ALA A 325 -11.21 17.05 26.02
C ALA A 325 -10.20 16.71 24.91
N PRO A 326 -9.07 16.00 25.16
CA PRO A 326 -8.15 15.62 24.08
C PRO A 326 -8.80 14.70 23.04
N ILE A 327 -9.67 13.78 23.49
CA ILE A 327 -10.40 12.85 22.62
C ILE A 327 -11.44 13.59 21.77
N VAL A 328 -12.17 14.54 22.36
CA VAL A 328 -13.14 15.39 21.66
C VAL A 328 -12.44 16.33 20.69
N GLU A 329 -11.28 16.89 21.05
CA GLU A 329 -10.46 17.69 20.15
C GLU A 329 -9.94 16.88 18.96
N GLN A 330 -9.46 15.65 19.20
CA GLN A 330 -9.02 14.74 18.15
C GLN A 330 -10.18 14.34 17.22
N GLN A 331 -11.37 14.06 17.78
CA GLN A 331 -12.56 13.76 17.00
C GLN A 331 -13.05 14.97 16.20
N ASN A 332 -13.01 16.18 16.78
CA ASN A 332 -13.33 17.41 16.07
C ASN A 332 -12.32 17.69 14.95
N ALA A 333 -11.02 17.48 15.16
CA ALA A 333 -10.01 17.62 14.12
C ALA A 333 -10.24 16.64 12.94
N PHE A 334 -10.59 15.39 13.25
CA PHE A 334 -10.95 14.39 12.25
C PHE A 334 -12.22 14.75 11.47
N ASN A 335 -13.26 15.20 12.18
CA ASN A 335 -14.51 15.65 11.58
C ASN A 335 -14.28 16.86 10.66
N ALA A 336 -13.45 17.82 11.08
CA ALA A 336 -13.07 18.97 10.27
C ALA A 336 -12.39 18.54 8.96
N ALA A 337 -11.38 17.67 9.05
CA ALA A 337 -10.66 17.17 7.88
C ALA A 337 -11.60 16.45 6.90
N THR A 338 -12.58 15.69 7.41
CA THR A 338 -13.58 15.00 6.59
C THR A 338 -14.50 15.98 5.87
N VAL A 339 -14.97 17.04 6.54
CA VAL A 339 -15.79 18.09 5.93
C VAL A 339 -15.02 18.84 4.85
N HIS A 340 -13.75 19.21 5.12
CA HIS A 340 -12.88 19.86 4.13
C HIS A 340 -12.64 19.00 2.89
N ALA A 341 -12.45 17.68 3.07
CA ALA A 341 -12.27 16.76 1.95
C ALA A 341 -13.55 16.63 1.10
N LEU A 342 -14.73 16.54 1.74
CA LEU A 342 -16.01 16.50 1.03
C LEU A 342 -16.27 17.79 0.23
N GLN A 343 -15.86 18.94 0.79
CA GLN A 343 -16.00 20.23 0.13
C GLN A 343 -15.04 20.36 -1.07
N ALA A 344 -13.79 19.91 -0.94
CA ALA A 344 -12.84 19.85 -2.05
C ALA A 344 -13.32 18.93 -3.19
N ILE A 345 -13.93 17.80 -2.86
CA ILE A 345 -14.54 16.90 -3.85
C ILE A 345 -15.74 17.57 -4.54
N ALA A 346 -16.59 18.27 -3.79
CA ALA A 346 -17.72 19.00 -4.35
C ALA A 346 -17.27 20.13 -5.30
N ASP A 347 -16.23 20.87 -4.93
CA ASP A 347 -15.65 21.93 -5.76
C ASP A 347 -15.01 21.36 -7.03
N ALA A 348 -14.28 20.24 -6.93
CA ALA A 348 -13.71 19.55 -8.09
C ALA A 348 -14.79 19.01 -9.04
N LEU A 349 -15.89 18.47 -8.50
CA LEU A 349 -17.04 18.04 -9.30
C LEU A 349 -17.71 19.23 -10.00
N ALA A 350 -17.84 20.38 -9.32
CA ALA A 350 -18.39 21.58 -9.93
C ALA A 350 -17.50 22.12 -11.07
N GLN A 351 -16.17 22.08 -10.91
CA GLN A 351 -15.22 22.43 -11.97
C GLN A 351 -15.32 21.48 -13.17
N LEU A 352 -15.32 20.16 -12.93
CA LEU A 352 -15.46 19.14 -13.99
C LEU A 352 -16.77 19.26 -14.76
N VAL A 353 -17.88 19.56 -14.07
CA VAL A 353 -19.18 19.81 -14.71
C VAL A 353 -19.15 21.12 -15.50
N GLY A 354 -18.44 22.16 -15.02
CA GLY A 354 -18.25 23.42 -15.72
C GLY A 354 -17.37 23.33 -16.98
N GLU A 355 -16.45 22.36 -17.04
CA GLU A 355 -15.56 22.13 -18.20
C GLU A 355 -16.20 21.26 -19.29
N GLN A 356 -17.22 20.45 -18.97
CA GLN A 356 -17.92 19.59 -19.94
C GLN A 356 -18.49 20.32 -21.18
N PRO A 357 -19.10 21.52 -21.08
CA PRO A 357 -19.60 22.25 -22.24
C PRO A 357 -18.48 22.67 -23.19
N ALA A 358 -17.32 23.09 -22.66
CA ALA A 358 -16.17 23.49 -23.46
C ALA A 358 -15.57 22.29 -24.20
N LEU A 359 -15.45 21.14 -23.54
CA LEU A 359 -14.95 19.91 -24.15
C LEU A 359 -15.90 19.39 -25.26
N ARG A 360 -17.21 19.49 -25.04
CA ARG A 360 -18.22 19.13 -26.06
C ARG A 360 -18.17 20.05 -27.28
N GLN A 361 -17.96 21.35 -27.08
CA GLN A 361 -17.80 22.29 -28.18
C GLN A 361 -16.53 22.00 -28.99
N GLN A 362 -15.41 21.72 -28.31
CA GLN A 362 -14.16 21.34 -28.98
C GLN A 362 -14.30 20.05 -29.80
N LEU A 363 -15.03 19.05 -29.28
CA LEU A 363 -15.34 17.82 -30.02
C LEU A 363 -16.22 18.11 -31.26
N ALA A 364 -17.24 18.97 -31.12
CA ALA A 364 -18.09 19.37 -32.24
C ALA A 364 -17.29 20.13 -33.33
N ASP A 365 -16.38 21.01 -32.93
CA ASP A 365 -15.50 21.75 -33.84
C ASP A 365 -14.53 20.80 -34.57
N ILE A 366 -13.98 19.81 -33.87
CA ILE A 366 -13.13 18.76 -34.47
C ILE A 366 -13.93 17.92 -35.47
N GLU A 367 -15.15 17.51 -35.14
CA GLU A 367 -16.02 16.76 -36.05
C GLU A 367 -16.41 17.57 -37.30
N GLN A 368 -16.53 18.90 -37.18
CA GLN A 368 -16.78 19.76 -38.33
C GLN A 368 -15.55 19.87 -39.22
N HIS A 369 -14.37 20.08 -38.65
CA HIS A 369 -13.11 20.12 -39.41
C HIS A 369 -12.83 18.80 -40.15
N LEU A 370 -13.14 17.65 -39.55
CA LEU A 370 -12.99 16.35 -40.22
C LEU A 370 -13.91 16.22 -41.44
N ARG A 371 -15.14 16.75 -41.36
CA ARG A 371 -16.08 16.79 -42.50
C ARG A 371 -15.59 17.70 -43.61
N ASP A 372 -15.10 18.89 -43.27
CA ASP A 372 -14.59 19.84 -44.26
C ASP A 372 -13.36 19.27 -45.01
N ILE A 373 -12.51 18.50 -44.32
CA ILE A 373 -11.37 17.79 -44.93
C ILE A 373 -11.85 16.71 -45.91
N ASP A 374 -12.84 15.90 -45.54
CA ASP A 374 -13.38 14.84 -46.38
C ASP A 374 -14.05 15.40 -47.66
N GLU A 375 -14.77 16.52 -47.53
CA GLU A 375 -15.35 17.24 -48.67
C GLU A 375 -14.26 17.80 -49.60
N ALA A 376 -13.20 18.38 -49.04
CA ALA A 376 -12.06 18.89 -49.81
C ALA A 376 -11.31 17.77 -50.55
N GLN A 377 -11.08 16.63 -49.89
CA GLN A 377 -10.48 15.45 -50.50
C GLN A 377 -11.34 14.90 -51.64
N THR A 378 -12.66 14.82 -51.43
CA THR A 378 -13.62 14.41 -52.46
C THR A 378 -13.61 15.36 -53.66
N ALA A 379 -13.53 16.67 -53.43
CA ALA A 379 -13.45 17.67 -54.49
C ALA A 379 -12.13 17.58 -55.28
N ILE A 380 -11.01 17.32 -54.62
CA ILE A 380 -9.70 17.09 -55.25
C ILE A 380 -9.74 15.81 -56.10
N ALA A 381 -10.29 14.71 -55.57
CA ALA A 381 -10.44 13.45 -56.30
C ALA A 381 -11.28 13.62 -57.58
N ARG A 382 -12.37 14.39 -57.51
CA ARG A 382 -13.18 14.74 -58.70
C ARG A 382 -12.39 15.54 -59.72
N LYS A 383 -11.60 16.55 -59.30
CA LYS A 383 -10.75 17.34 -60.21
C LYS A 383 -9.66 16.50 -60.88
N LEU A 384 -9.02 15.60 -60.14
CA LEU A 384 -8.02 14.67 -60.69
C LEU A 384 -8.65 13.72 -61.73
N SER A 385 -9.83 13.16 -61.42
CA SER A 385 -10.56 12.29 -62.37
C SER A 385 -11.02 13.00 -63.66
N ALA A 386 -11.16 14.32 -63.62
CA ALA A 386 -11.49 15.14 -64.79
C ALA A 386 -10.26 15.49 -65.63
N LEU A 387 -9.06 15.54 -65.02
CA LEU A 387 -7.78 15.75 -65.70
C LEU A 387 -7.30 14.49 -66.42
N ASP A 388 -7.58 13.29 -65.89
CA ASP A 388 -7.27 12.01 -66.57
C ASP A 388 -8.16 11.71 -67.80
N ARG A 389 -9.17 12.55 -68.07
CA ARG A 389 -10.08 12.44 -69.24
C ARG A 389 -9.77 13.41 -70.37
N VAL A 390 -8.69 14.19 -70.27
CA VAL A 390 -8.14 15.08 -71.30
C VAL A 390 -6.80 14.50 -71.74
#